data_AF-A0A9D0IBI5-F1
#
_entry.id   AF-A0A9D0IBI5-F1
#
_cell.length_a   1.000
_cell.length_b   1.000
_cell.length_c   1.000
_cell.angle_alpha   90.00
_cell.angle_beta   90.00
_cell.angle_gamma   90.00
#
_symmetry.space_group_name_H-M   'P 1'
#
loop_
_entity.id
_entity.type
_entity.pdbx_description
1 polymer ?
#
loop_
_entity_poly.entity_id
_entity_poly.type
_entity_poly.pdbx_seq_one_letter_code
_entity_poly.pdbx_strand_id
1 'polypeptide(L)'
;MFTLYLWGELLNGTGESQEVISIYLCEVGGDPILEDVTISFFPMEVLPPGWKGPFQMVMGPLDALPAPADQLLDQYELCVAEAEPSDFPLREDLVVTDASLVGADGSCRVEGTVRNDGPALSDYLQVVVTFYNAEDLVIGYGDFYTVATSDLQAGEVPFTVECLDMPEFPDDYAVQAVGS
;
A
#
# COMPACT_ATOMS: atom_id res chain seq x y z
N MET A 1 -18.67 10.76 -16.25
CA MET A 1 -18.60 9.49 -15.49
C MET A 1 -17.72 9.78 -14.31
N PHE A 2 -18.24 9.66 -13.09
CA PHE A 2 -17.49 9.95 -11.86
C PHE A 2 -17.09 8.62 -11.22
N THR A 3 -15.93 8.63 -10.59
CA THR A 3 -15.32 7.48 -9.91
C THR A 3 -15.02 7.89 -8.47
N LEU A 4 -15.24 7.00 -7.52
CA LEU A 4 -14.90 7.19 -6.11
C LEU A 4 -13.58 6.48 -5.83
N TYR A 5 -12.69 7.14 -5.11
CA TYR A 5 -11.43 6.58 -4.65
C TYR A 5 -11.51 6.43 -3.13
N LEU A 6 -11.07 5.28 -2.64
CA LEU A 6 -10.94 4.98 -1.23
C LEU A 6 -9.51 4.51 -0.98
N TRP A 7 -8.84 5.12 -0.02
CA TRP A 7 -7.54 4.70 0.46
C TRP A 7 -7.66 4.16 1.87
N GLY A 8 -6.79 3.22 2.22
CA GLY A 8 -6.76 2.64 3.55
C GLY A 8 -5.53 1.78 3.76
N GLU A 9 -5.51 1.10 4.90
CA GLU A 9 -4.47 0.15 5.28
C GLU A 9 -5.08 -1.19 5.66
N LEU A 10 -4.41 -2.26 5.25
CA LEU A 10 -4.63 -3.60 5.77
C LEU A 10 -3.58 -3.90 6.82
N LEU A 11 -4.01 -4.40 7.97
CA LEU A 11 -3.12 -4.99 8.97
C LEU A 11 -3.10 -6.51 8.79
N ASN A 12 -1.94 -7.11 8.55
CA ASN A 12 -1.80 -8.55 8.70
C ASN A 12 -1.78 -8.90 10.20
N GLY A 13 -2.96 -9.16 10.76
CA GLY A 13 -3.13 -9.59 12.14
C GLY A 13 -2.88 -11.09 12.37
N THR A 14 -2.41 -11.82 11.35
CA THR A 14 -2.13 -13.26 11.46
C THR A 14 -0.71 -13.50 12.02
N GLY A 15 -0.37 -14.77 12.23
CA GLY A 15 0.96 -15.17 12.68
C GLY A 15 1.94 -15.50 11.54
N GLU A 16 1.54 -15.36 10.28
CA GLU A 16 2.33 -15.73 9.10
C GLU A 16 2.15 -14.71 7.96
N SER A 17 3.09 -14.68 7.01
CA SER A 17 3.00 -13.77 5.87
C SER A 17 1.79 -14.11 5.01
N GLN A 18 1.12 -13.09 4.49
CA GLN A 18 -0.09 -13.26 3.67
C GLN A 18 0.14 -12.66 2.29
N GLU A 19 -0.24 -13.40 1.25
CA GLU A 19 -0.44 -12.85 -0.09
C GLU A 19 -1.87 -12.30 -0.15
N VAL A 20 -2.00 -10.99 -0.37
CA VAL A 20 -3.32 -10.33 -0.44
C VAL A 20 -3.77 -10.36 -1.88
N ILE A 21 -4.84 -11.10 -2.14
CA ILE A 21 -5.35 -11.31 -3.49
C ILE A 21 -6.34 -10.21 -3.85
N SER A 22 -7.31 -9.93 -2.98
CA SER A 22 -8.35 -8.94 -3.28
C SER A 22 -9.03 -8.36 -2.04
N ILE A 23 -9.38 -7.07 -2.16
CA ILE A 23 -10.05 -6.27 -1.13
C ILE A 23 -11.38 -5.80 -1.70
N TYR A 24 -12.46 -5.99 -0.95
CA TYR A 24 -13.82 -5.66 -1.36
C TYR A 24 -14.52 -4.82 -0.31
N LEU A 25 -15.66 -4.26 -0.71
CA LEU A 25 -16.68 -3.85 0.23
C LEU A 25 -17.62 -5.01 0.50
N CYS A 26 -18.05 -5.16 1.74
CA CYS A 26 -19.09 -6.10 2.14
C CYS A 26 -20.27 -5.31 2.68
N GLU A 27 -21.50 -5.81 2.49
CA GLU A 27 -22.60 -5.37 3.35
C GLU A 27 -22.21 -5.63 4.80
N VAL A 28 -22.54 -4.73 5.74
CA VAL A 28 -22.20 -4.92 7.15
C VAL A 28 -22.74 -6.26 7.65
N GLY A 29 -21.85 -7.19 7.99
CA GLY A 29 -22.19 -8.56 8.41
C GLY A 29 -22.72 -9.48 7.31
N GLY A 30 -22.47 -9.15 6.03
CA GLY A 30 -22.96 -9.86 4.84
C GLY A 30 -21.85 -10.30 3.88
N ASP A 31 -22.26 -10.59 2.64
CA ASP A 31 -21.37 -11.04 1.56
C ASP A 31 -20.68 -9.84 0.87
N PRO A 32 -19.54 -10.07 0.16
CA PRO A 32 -18.88 -9.04 -0.64
C PRO A 32 -19.79 -8.53 -1.77
N ILE A 33 -19.75 -7.22 -2.02
CA ILE A 33 -20.44 -6.61 -3.16
C ILE A 33 -19.67 -6.84 -4.46
N LEU A 34 -20.44 -6.89 -5.55
CA LEU A 34 -20.04 -7.12 -6.94
C LEU A 34 -18.59 -6.71 -7.28
N GLU A 35 -17.79 -7.68 -7.70
CA GLU A 35 -16.41 -7.47 -8.20
C GLU A 35 -16.38 -6.51 -9.41
N ASP A 36 -17.45 -6.46 -10.18
CA ASP A 36 -17.56 -5.69 -11.42
C ASP A 36 -17.54 -4.16 -11.24
N VAL A 37 -17.65 -3.65 -9.99
CA VAL A 37 -17.65 -2.20 -9.70
C VAL A 37 -16.47 -1.73 -8.86
N THR A 38 -15.58 -2.64 -8.46
CA THR A 38 -14.43 -2.35 -7.59
C THR A 38 -13.13 -2.86 -8.19
N ILE A 39 -12.11 -2.00 -8.26
CA ILE A 39 -10.74 -2.42 -8.56
C ILE A 39 -9.88 -2.08 -7.34
N SER A 40 -9.26 -3.09 -6.73
CA SER A 40 -8.31 -2.91 -5.64
C SER A 40 -6.87 -2.95 -6.15
N PHE A 41 -6.06 -2.01 -5.69
CA PHE A 41 -4.62 -1.98 -5.89
C PHE A 41 -3.94 -2.10 -4.53
N PHE A 42 -3.00 -3.04 -4.45
CA PHE A 42 -2.19 -3.30 -3.27
C PHE A 42 -0.73 -3.40 -3.74
N PRO A 43 0.16 -2.47 -3.35
CA PRO A 43 1.50 -2.42 -3.91
C PRO A 43 2.38 -3.56 -3.39
N MET A 44 2.09 -4.12 -2.22
CA MET A 44 2.88 -5.20 -1.63
C MET A 44 2.30 -6.56 -2.02
N GLU A 45 3.04 -7.41 -2.73
CA GLU A 45 2.51 -8.76 -3.04
C GLU A 45 2.31 -9.61 -1.77
N VAL A 46 3.23 -9.47 -0.81
CA VAL A 46 3.21 -10.21 0.45
C VAL A 46 3.30 -9.24 1.62
N LEU A 47 2.38 -9.38 2.58
CA LEU A 47 2.34 -8.59 3.80
C LEU A 47 2.82 -9.43 5.00
N PRO A 48 3.95 -9.09 5.63
CA PRO A 48 4.45 -9.79 6.83
C PRO A 48 3.52 -9.75 8.05
N PRO A 49 3.69 -10.67 9.01
CA PRO A 49 2.95 -10.64 10.28
C PRO A 49 3.10 -9.31 11.02
N GLY A 50 1.97 -8.72 11.42
CA GLY A 50 1.91 -7.48 12.17
C GLY A 50 2.19 -6.21 11.35
N TRP A 51 2.51 -6.35 10.06
CA TRP A 51 2.72 -5.20 9.19
C TRP A 51 1.39 -4.65 8.68
N LYS A 52 1.40 -3.34 8.44
CA LYS A 52 0.36 -2.67 7.67
C LYS A 52 0.80 -2.52 6.22
N GLY A 53 -0.13 -2.56 5.27
CA GLY A 53 0.13 -2.23 3.88
C GLY A 53 -0.97 -1.32 3.34
N PRO A 54 -0.66 -0.28 2.56
CA PRO A 54 -1.67 0.61 2.01
C PRO A 54 -2.40 -0.07 0.85
N PHE A 55 -3.64 0.35 0.61
CA PHE A 55 -4.37 -0.03 -0.59
C PHE A 55 -5.12 1.17 -1.18
N GLN A 56 -5.45 1.06 -2.46
CA GLN A 56 -6.41 1.94 -3.13
C GLN A 56 -7.54 1.10 -3.70
N MET A 57 -8.77 1.53 -3.48
CA MET A 57 -9.95 0.99 -4.15
C MET A 57 -10.54 2.06 -5.06
N VAL A 58 -10.75 1.68 -6.31
CA VAL A 58 -11.41 2.49 -7.32
C VAL A 58 -12.80 1.93 -7.54
N MET A 59 -13.81 2.73 -7.24
CA MET A 59 -15.22 2.34 -7.29
C MET A 59 -15.97 3.13 -8.34
N GLY A 60 -16.64 2.44 -9.25
CA GLY A 60 -17.52 3.11 -10.19
C GLY A 60 -17.91 2.28 -11.42
N PRO A 61 -18.72 2.88 -12.30
CA PRO A 61 -19.19 4.28 -12.25
C PRO A 61 -20.20 4.55 -11.11
N LEU A 62 -20.30 5.79 -10.61
CA LEU A 62 -21.15 6.13 -9.43
C LEU A 62 -22.61 5.66 -9.54
N ASP A 63 -23.18 5.61 -10.74
CA ASP A 63 -24.55 5.15 -11.00
C ASP A 63 -24.72 3.62 -10.93
N ALA A 64 -23.62 2.89 -10.87
CA ALA A 64 -23.58 1.45 -10.62
C ALA A 64 -23.28 1.11 -9.14
N LEU A 65 -22.97 2.10 -8.29
CA LEU A 65 -22.76 1.85 -6.87
C LEU A 65 -24.08 1.49 -6.18
N PRO A 66 -24.03 0.60 -5.17
CA PRO A 66 -25.25 0.14 -4.50
C PRO A 66 -25.87 1.20 -3.57
N ALA A 67 -25.11 2.25 -3.24
CA ALA A 67 -25.57 3.41 -2.47
C ALA A 67 -24.87 4.70 -2.94
N PRO A 68 -25.43 5.89 -2.63
CA PRO A 68 -24.73 7.16 -2.78
C PRO A 68 -23.38 7.15 -2.06
N ALA A 69 -22.37 7.82 -2.62
CA ALA A 69 -21.01 7.83 -2.07
C ALA A 69 -20.94 8.32 -0.61
N ASP A 70 -21.79 9.28 -0.23
CA ASP A 70 -21.89 9.84 1.12
C ASP A 70 -22.59 8.90 2.13
N GLN A 71 -23.19 7.80 1.67
CA GLN A 71 -23.86 6.78 2.49
C GLN A 71 -23.22 5.40 2.36
N LEU A 72 -22.19 5.27 1.53
CA LEU A 72 -21.57 3.98 1.22
C LEU A 72 -20.99 3.36 2.50
N LEU A 73 -20.24 4.14 3.28
CA LEU A 73 -19.62 3.66 4.52
C LEU A 73 -20.60 3.52 5.70
N ASP A 74 -21.85 3.98 5.56
CA ASP A 74 -22.90 3.71 6.55
C ASP A 74 -23.51 2.31 6.38
N GLN A 75 -23.40 1.73 5.18
CA GLN A 75 -24.08 0.49 4.78
C GLN A 75 -23.10 -0.64 4.46
N TYR A 76 -21.86 -0.29 4.15
CA TYR A 76 -20.82 -1.20 3.72
C TYR A 76 -19.56 -1.05 4.59
N GLU A 77 -18.92 -2.18 4.86
CA GLU A 77 -17.62 -2.25 5.53
C GLU A 77 -16.55 -2.76 4.57
N LEU A 78 -15.28 -2.46 4.87
CA LEU A 78 -14.16 -3.07 4.17
C LEU A 78 -13.97 -4.50 4.63
N CYS A 79 -13.85 -5.41 3.68
CA CYS A 79 -13.54 -6.81 3.94
C CYS A 79 -12.44 -7.29 2.99
N VAL A 80 -11.50 -8.06 3.52
CA VAL A 80 -10.59 -8.85 2.71
C VAL A 80 -11.35 -10.11 2.32
N ALA A 81 -11.70 -10.27 1.04
CA ALA A 81 -12.37 -11.51 0.64
C ALA A 81 -11.38 -12.62 0.34
N GLU A 82 -10.17 -12.28 -0.13
CA GLU A 82 -9.16 -13.27 -0.50
C GLU A 82 -7.76 -12.85 -0.03
N ALA A 83 -7.21 -13.65 0.86
CA ALA A 83 -5.80 -13.66 1.23
C ALA A 83 -5.42 -15.09 1.61
N GLU A 84 -4.18 -15.48 1.35
CA GLU A 84 -3.68 -16.81 1.69
C GLU A 84 -2.28 -16.75 2.32
N PRO A 85 -1.94 -17.73 3.17
CA PRO A 85 -0.58 -17.87 3.68
C PRO A 85 0.42 -17.95 2.53
N SER A 86 1.47 -17.14 2.62
CA SER A 86 2.53 -17.11 1.63
C SER A 86 3.81 -17.74 2.18
N ASP A 87 4.35 -18.70 1.43
CA ASP A 87 5.69 -19.25 1.65
C ASP A 87 6.77 -18.47 0.86
N PHE A 88 6.41 -17.33 0.26
CA PHE A 88 7.36 -16.50 -0.48
C PHE A 88 8.47 -16.01 0.47
N PRO A 89 9.76 -16.19 0.13
CA PRO A 89 10.88 -15.94 1.04
C PRO A 89 11.21 -14.45 1.15
N LEU A 90 10.26 -13.66 1.66
CA LEU A 90 10.40 -12.22 1.80
C LEU A 90 11.45 -11.86 2.87
N ARG A 91 12.36 -10.95 2.52
CA ARG A 91 13.34 -10.34 3.41
C ARG A 91 12.74 -9.09 4.05
N GLU A 92 12.64 -9.10 5.37
CA GLU A 92 12.07 -8.02 6.19
C GLU A 92 13.14 -7.27 7.01
N ASP A 93 14.40 -7.68 6.91
CA ASP A 93 15.54 -7.12 7.66
C ASP A 93 16.20 -5.92 6.97
N LEU A 94 15.55 -5.37 5.95
CA LEU A 94 15.99 -4.17 5.25
C LEU A 94 15.69 -2.93 6.10
N VAL A 95 16.67 -2.03 6.22
CA VAL A 95 16.55 -0.85 7.08
C VAL A 95 16.41 0.40 6.23
N VAL A 96 15.31 1.13 6.40
CA VAL A 96 15.16 2.46 5.80
C VAL A 96 15.90 3.49 6.67
N THR A 97 16.79 4.26 6.05
CA THR A 97 17.51 5.37 6.69
C THR A 97 17.29 6.66 5.91
N ASP A 98 17.39 7.79 6.63
CA ASP A 98 17.37 9.14 6.06
C ASP A 98 16.14 9.47 5.18
N ALA A 99 15.02 8.77 5.41
CA ALA A 99 13.77 9.05 4.71
C ALA A 99 13.23 10.43 5.11
N SER A 100 12.90 11.26 4.13
CA SER A 100 12.35 12.60 4.33
C SER A 100 11.29 12.94 3.30
N LEU A 101 10.19 13.55 3.74
CA LEU A 101 9.20 14.15 2.87
C LEU A 101 9.74 15.49 2.35
N VAL A 102 9.87 15.60 1.03
CA VAL A 102 10.31 16.79 0.32
C VAL A 102 9.13 17.32 -0.49
N GLY A 103 8.75 18.57 -0.28
CA GLY A 103 7.65 19.20 -1.01
C GLY A 103 7.95 20.62 -1.45
N ALA A 104 7.52 20.96 -2.67
CA ALA A 104 7.51 22.33 -3.19
C ALA A 104 6.44 22.47 -4.27
N ASP A 105 5.75 23.62 -4.31
CA ASP A 105 4.87 24.02 -5.42
C ASP A 105 3.82 22.97 -5.85
N GLY A 106 3.24 22.24 -4.89
CA GLY A 106 2.20 21.26 -5.14
C GLY A 106 2.69 19.89 -5.62
N SER A 107 4.01 19.65 -5.64
CA SER A 107 4.59 18.31 -5.70
C SER A 107 5.15 17.91 -4.35
N CYS A 108 5.11 16.61 -4.05
CA CYS A 108 5.94 16.03 -3.02
C CYS A 108 6.52 14.69 -3.45
N ARG A 109 7.56 14.29 -2.74
CA ARG A 109 8.17 12.98 -2.82
C ARG A 109 8.83 12.62 -1.49
N VAL A 110 8.99 11.33 -1.24
CA VAL A 110 9.81 10.83 -0.14
C VAL A 110 11.11 10.34 -0.73
N GLU A 111 12.22 10.91 -0.26
CA GLU A 111 13.58 10.50 -0.60
C GLU A 111 14.20 9.81 0.60
N GLY A 112 14.94 8.73 0.39
CA GLY A 112 15.66 8.04 1.46
C GLY A 112 16.60 6.98 0.93
N THR A 113 17.10 6.15 1.85
CA THR A 113 18.03 5.07 1.54
C THR A 113 17.55 3.78 2.19
N VAL A 114 17.63 2.66 1.47
CA VAL A 114 17.50 1.32 2.07
C VAL A 114 18.89 0.74 2.28
N ARG A 115 19.17 0.30 3.49
CA ARG A 115 20.38 -0.43 3.85
C ARG A 115 20.09 -1.92 3.98
N ASN A 116 20.85 -2.73 3.25
CA ASN A 116 20.88 -4.19 3.37
C ASN A 116 22.18 -4.60 4.08
N ASP A 117 22.08 -4.92 5.37
CA ASP A 117 23.20 -5.42 6.18
C ASP A 117 23.40 -6.96 6.05
N GLY A 118 22.47 -7.63 5.36
CA GLY A 118 22.45 -9.07 5.16
C GLY A 118 23.04 -9.52 3.81
N PRO A 119 22.73 -10.76 3.39
CA PRO A 119 23.07 -11.23 2.05
C PRO A 119 22.39 -10.40 0.95
N ALA A 120 22.97 -10.44 -0.24
CA ALA A 120 22.38 -9.84 -1.44
C ALA A 120 20.95 -10.36 -1.68
N LEU A 121 20.08 -9.49 -2.18
CA LEU A 121 18.74 -9.85 -2.65
C LEU A 121 18.85 -10.63 -3.96
N SER A 122 17.96 -11.59 -4.16
CA SER A 122 17.93 -12.52 -5.29
C SER A 122 17.18 -11.96 -6.49
N ASP A 123 16.06 -11.28 -6.24
CA ASP A 123 15.06 -10.91 -7.24
C ASP A 123 14.76 -9.41 -7.26
N TYR A 124 14.46 -8.79 -6.11
CA TYR A 124 14.03 -7.39 -6.07
C TYR A 124 14.19 -6.71 -4.71
N LEU A 125 14.15 -5.38 -4.74
CA LEU A 125 13.89 -4.49 -3.62
C LEU A 125 12.64 -3.69 -3.93
N GLN A 126 11.70 -3.67 -2.99
CA GLN A 126 10.53 -2.82 -3.01
C GLN A 126 10.48 -1.93 -1.77
N VAL A 127 10.20 -0.66 -1.97
CA VAL A 127 9.90 0.30 -0.91
C VAL A 127 8.50 0.81 -1.12
N VAL A 128 7.67 0.74 -0.09
CA VAL A 128 6.31 1.28 -0.09
C VAL A 128 6.25 2.43 0.91
N VAL A 129 5.65 3.53 0.47
CA VAL A 129 5.39 4.70 1.30
C VAL A 129 3.89 4.88 1.43
N THR A 130 3.39 4.85 2.65
CA THR A 130 2.01 5.21 2.98
C THR A 130 1.97 6.66 3.41
N PHE A 131 1.02 7.43 2.88
CA PHE A 131 0.86 8.85 3.15
C PHE A 131 -0.37 9.10 4.01
N TYR A 132 -0.23 9.94 5.04
CA TYR A 132 -1.30 10.28 5.97
C TYR A 132 -1.55 11.79 6.03
N ASN A 133 -2.79 12.15 6.33
CA ASN A 133 -3.14 13.52 6.69
C ASN A 133 -3.02 13.77 8.20
N ALA A 134 -3.30 14.99 8.64
CA ALA A 134 -3.24 15.41 10.04
C ALA A 134 -4.18 14.65 11.00
N GLU A 135 -5.12 13.86 10.48
CA GLU A 135 -6.04 13.02 11.26
C GLU A 135 -5.59 11.55 11.30
N ASP A 136 -4.35 11.26 10.87
CA ASP A 136 -3.77 9.91 10.73
C ASP A 136 -4.54 9.02 9.72
N LEU A 137 -5.28 9.62 8.77
CA LEU A 137 -5.99 8.90 7.72
C LEU A 137 -5.11 8.74 6.48
N VAL A 138 -5.18 7.56 5.86
CA VAL A 138 -4.45 7.26 4.62
C VAL A 138 -5.05 8.06 3.48
N ILE A 139 -4.21 8.85 2.79
CA ILE A 139 -4.62 9.68 1.65
C ILE A 139 -3.96 9.25 0.34
N GLY A 140 -3.04 8.29 0.40
CA GLY A 140 -2.35 7.77 -0.76
C GLY A 140 -1.23 6.82 -0.40
N TYR A 141 -0.62 6.27 -1.44
CA TYR A 141 0.64 5.56 -1.34
C TYR A 141 1.46 5.79 -2.60
N GLY A 142 2.75 5.45 -2.52
CA GLY A 142 3.58 5.25 -3.68
C GLY A 142 4.58 4.14 -3.41
N ASP A 143 5.19 3.64 -4.47
CA ASP A 143 6.20 2.60 -4.36
C ASP A 143 7.43 2.90 -5.22
N PHE A 144 8.56 2.38 -4.77
CA PHE A 144 9.79 2.28 -5.53
C PHE A 144 10.11 0.80 -5.69
N TYR A 145 10.33 0.37 -6.92
CA TYR A 145 10.66 -1.00 -7.25
C TYR A 145 11.93 -1.03 -8.09
N THR A 146 12.85 -1.91 -7.74
CA THR A 146 14.02 -2.22 -8.56
C THR A 146 14.33 -3.70 -8.52
N VAL A 147 14.70 -4.25 -9.68
CA VAL A 147 15.14 -5.65 -9.80
C VAL A 147 16.56 -5.81 -9.27
N ALA A 148 16.91 -7.01 -8.81
CA ALA A 148 18.23 -7.38 -8.38
C ALA A 148 19.25 -7.24 -9.52
N THR A 149 19.88 -6.08 -9.58
CA THR A 149 21.14 -5.86 -10.28
C THR A 149 22.29 -6.10 -9.30
N SER A 150 23.53 -5.96 -9.78
CA SER A 150 24.70 -5.87 -8.90
C SER A 150 24.61 -4.77 -7.83
N ASP A 151 23.64 -3.86 -7.94
CA ASP A 151 23.43 -2.73 -7.05
C ASP A 151 22.57 -3.09 -5.81
N LEU A 152 21.89 -4.24 -5.80
CA LEU A 152 21.19 -4.79 -4.61
C LEU A 152 22.09 -5.68 -3.73
N GLN A 153 23.42 -5.57 -3.90
CA GLN A 153 24.38 -6.16 -2.96
C GLN A 153 24.20 -5.59 -1.54
N ALA A 154 24.82 -6.22 -0.55
CA ALA A 154 24.95 -5.65 0.77
C ALA A 154 25.47 -4.20 0.67
N GLY A 155 24.76 -3.25 1.27
CA GLY A 155 25.02 -1.82 1.06
C GLY A 155 23.75 -0.97 1.08
N GLU A 156 23.88 0.23 0.54
CA GLU A 156 22.87 1.29 0.57
C GLU A 156 22.33 1.58 -0.83
N VAL A 157 21.01 1.61 -0.97
CA VAL A 157 20.29 1.88 -2.21
C VAL A 157 19.38 3.09 -2.00
N PRO A 158 19.60 4.21 -2.69
CA PRO A 158 18.71 5.35 -2.60
C PRO A 158 17.38 5.06 -3.29
N PHE A 159 16.29 5.59 -2.75
CA PHE A 159 14.96 5.53 -3.36
C PHE A 159 14.31 6.92 -3.42
N THR A 160 13.35 7.06 -4.31
CA THR A 160 12.48 8.22 -4.40
C THR A 160 11.09 7.74 -4.76
N VAL A 161 10.10 8.13 -3.97
CA VAL A 161 8.68 7.82 -4.18
C VAL A 161 7.91 9.11 -4.32
N GLU A 162 7.28 9.30 -5.48
CA GLU A 162 6.47 10.49 -5.78
C GLU A 162 5.09 10.40 -5.12
N CYS A 163 4.60 11.56 -4.68
CA CYS A 163 3.24 11.76 -4.20
C CYS A 163 2.28 11.94 -5.38
N LEU A 164 1.75 10.87 -5.95
CA LEU A 164 0.87 10.94 -7.12
C LEU A 164 -0.62 10.85 -6.72
N ASP A 165 -1.45 11.67 -7.37
CA ASP A 165 -2.92 11.59 -7.35
C ASP A 165 -3.58 11.54 -5.96
N MET A 166 -2.99 12.22 -4.97
CA MET A 166 -3.54 12.34 -3.62
C MET A 166 -4.52 13.52 -3.50
N PRO A 167 -5.54 13.43 -2.63
CA PRO A 167 -6.54 14.49 -2.45
C PRO A 167 -5.98 15.74 -1.76
N GLU A 168 -4.90 15.60 -0.99
CA GLU A 168 -4.23 16.68 -0.26
C GLU A 168 -2.73 16.40 -0.06
N PHE A 169 -2.01 17.38 0.48
CA PHE A 169 -0.58 17.23 0.80
C PHE A 169 -0.44 16.43 2.10
N PRO A 170 0.48 15.45 2.20
CA PRO A 170 0.61 14.61 3.39
C PRO A 170 1.23 15.38 4.56
N ASP A 171 0.66 15.17 5.73
CA ASP A 171 1.21 15.67 7.00
C ASP A 171 2.21 14.67 7.60
N ASP A 172 2.06 13.38 7.30
CA ASP A 172 2.95 12.31 7.76
C ASP A 172 3.09 11.19 6.71
N TYR A 173 4.07 10.30 6.92
CA TYR A 173 4.30 9.12 6.09
C TYR A 173 4.94 7.97 6.87
N ALA A 174 4.68 6.75 6.41
CA ALA A 174 5.36 5.54 6.86
C ALA A 174 6.11 4.92 5.68
N VAL A 175 7.29 4.36 5.94
CA VAL A 175 8.10 3.70 4.91
C VAL A 175 8.40 2.27 5.32
N GLN A 176 8.16 1.34 4.40
CA GLN A 176 8.46 -0.07 4.56
C GLN A 176 9.30 -0.54 3.38
N ALA A 177 10.28 -1.41 3.64
CA ALA A 177 11.15 -1.98 2.62
C ALA A 177 11.16 -3.50 2.74
N VAL A 178 10.98 -4.19 1.61
CA VAL A 178 11.00 -5.65 1.50
C VAL A 178 11.80 -6.07 0.27
N GLY A 179 12.27 -7.31 0.25
CA GLY A 179 12.95 -7.86 -0.92
C GLY A 179 12.93 -9.39 -0.96
N SER A 180 13.50 -9.96 -2.00
CA SER A 180 13.74 -11.39 -2.19
C SER A 180 15.11 -11.55 -2.80
#